data_AF-A0A1S3DM48-F1
#
_entry.id   AF-A0A1S3DM48-F1
#
_cell.length_a   1.000
_cell.length_b   1.000
_cell.length_c   1.000
_cell.angle_alpha   90.00
_cell.angle_beta   90.00
_cell.angle_gamma   90.00
#
_symmetry.space_group_name_H-M   'P 1'
#
loop_
_entity.id
_entity.type
_entity.pdbx_description
1 polymer ?
#
loop_
_entity_poly.entity_id
_entity_poly.type
_entity_poly.pdbx_seq_one_letter_code
_entity_poly.pdbx_strand_id
1 'polypeptide(L)'
;LLLIWSEYGAFWKCFQASGIYIFIQIIKMLILATFVPTTDNFSGGVDVFGDLIKLSIDLIDYVGKYLVLSSIPGKGHAKILTAGVGWAGAEVILTRFLDLWVGARGAEFDWKYIQNSLDSNICLMHHIATVTLVWLWSRHDLNRSAFPIVVMLLSACAYKQFLFDFLYNYLNFTRWNLILVNAVFTSVVGIVTLNIYSNMAKVIGLF
;
A
#
# COMPACT_ATOMS: atom_id res chain seq x y z
N LEU A 1 20.12 -14.88 -13.06
CA LEU A 1 19.12 -14.10 -12.30
C LEU A 1 18.23 -14.99 -11.43
N LEU A 2 17.48 -15.96 -11.96
CA LEU A 2 16.63 -16.87 -11.16
C LEU A 2 17.38 -17.69 -10.08
N LEU A 3 18.66 -18.04 -10.32
CA LEU A 3 19.48 -18.76 -9.32
C LEU A 3 19.80 -17.91 -8.08
N ILE A 4 19.98 -16.59 -8.22
CA ILE A 4 20.22 -15.66 -7.09
C ILE A 4 18.95 -15.46 -6.24
N TRP A 5 17.75 -15.59 -6.84
CA TRP A 5 16.48 -15.57 -6.11
C TRP A 5 16.19 -16.91 -5.40
N SER A 6 16.74 -18.00 -5.93
CA SER A 6 16.60 -19.37 -5.38
C SER A 6 17.59 -19.66 -4.24
N GLU A 7 18.79 -19.07 -4.25
CA GLU A 7 19.89 -19.40 -3.33
C GLU A 7 19.61 -19.08 -1.85
N TYR A 8 18.54 -18.33 -1.55
CA TYR A 8 18.22 -17.85 -0.19
C TYR A 8 16.77 -18.06 0.26
N GLY A 9 15.96 -18.85 -0.46
CA GLY A 9 14.54 -19.01 -0.12
C GLY A 9 13.73 -17.70 -0.19
N ALA A 10 14.29 -16.64 -0.79
CA ALA A 10 13.69 -15.32 -0.87
C ALA A 10 12.38 -15.34 -1.68
N PHE A 11 12.32 -16.16 -2.74
CA PHE A 11 11.09 -16.39 -3.48
C PHE A 11 10.00 -17.03 -2.60
N TRP A 12 10.35 -18.04 -1.81
CA TRP A 12 9.41 -18.68 -0.89
C TRP A 12 8.92 -17.71 0.19
N LYS A 13 9.81 -16.84 0.70
CA LYS A 13 9.44 -15.78 1.65
C LYS A 13 8.56 -14.70 1.03
N CYS A 14 8.78 -14.35 -0.24
CA CYS A 14 7.90 -13.46 -1.00
C CYS A 14 6.51 -14.08 -1.17
N PHE A 15 6.43 -15.39 -1.46
CA PHE A 15 5.16 -16.10 -1.53
C PHE A 15 4.47 -16.18 -0.16
N GLN A 16 5.23 -16.44 0.91
CA GLN A 16 4.72 -16.38 2.28
C GLN A 16 4.14 -15.00 2.62
N ALA A 17 4.81 -13.91 2.22
CA ALA A 17 4.31 -12.54 2.39
C ALA A 17 2.98 -12.32 1.64
N SER A 18 2.88 -12.82 0.41
CA SER A 18 1.62 -12.80 -0.36
C SER A 18 0.52 -13.60 0.33
N GLY A 19 0.83 -14.75 0.95
CA GLY A 19 -0.16 -15.53 1.71
C GLY A 19 -0.72 -14.79 2.93
N ILE A 20 0.16 -14.08 3.67
CA ILE A 20 -0.26 -13.23 4.80
C ILE A 20 -1.15 -12.09 4.32
N TYR A 21 -0.82 -11.47 3.18
CA TYR A 21 -1.69 -10.45 2.57
C TYR A 21 -3.11 -10.99 2.32
N ILE A 22 -3.23 -12.13 1.65
CA ILE A 22 -4.54 -12.74 1.33
C ILE A 22 -5.35 -12.98 2.60
N PHE A 23 -4.72 -13.53 3.64
CA PHE A 23 -5.39 -13.80 4.91
C PHE A 23 -5.92 -12.52 5.57
N ILE A 24 -5.09 -11.47 5.63
CA ILE A 24 -5.48 -10.18 6.21
C ILE A 24 -6.56 -9.51 5.39
N GLN A 25 -6.47 -9.57 4.07
CA GLN A 25 -7.46 -8.99 3.18
C GLN A 25 -8.83 -9.66 3.33
N ILE A 26 -8.88 -10.98 3.52
CA ILE A 26 -10.14 -11.70 3.81
C ILE A 26 -10.73 -11.24 5.14
N ILE A 27 -9.90 -11.12 6.19
CA ILE A 27 -10.35 -10.62 7.50
C ILE A 27 -10.88 -9.19 7.38
N LYS A 28 -10.15 -8.31 6.68
CA LYS A 28 -10.54 -6.91 6.43
C LYS A 28 -11.92 -6.84 5.77
N MET A 29 -12.14 -7.62 4.71
CA MET A 29 -13.41 -7.64 3.99
C MET A 29 -14.54 -8.24 4.82
N LEU A 30 -14.28 -9.26 5.65
CA LEU A 30 -15.27 -9.82 6.57
C LEU A 30 -15.70 -8.79 7.63
N ILE A 31 -14.75 -8.06 8.21
CA ILE A 31 -15.03 -7.00 9.18
C ILE A 31 -15.83 -5.88 8.52
N LEU A 32 -15.43 -5.44 7.32
CA LEU A 32 -16.16 -4.42 6.57
C LEU A 32 -17.61 -4.85 6.33
N ALA A 33 -17.83 -6.07 5.86
CA ALA A 33 -19.17 -6.58 5.56
C ALA A 33 -20.05 -6.81 6.80
N THR A 34 -19.46 -7.08 7.97
CA THR A 34 -20.20 -7.39 9.20
C THR A 34 -20.50 -6.14 10.04
N PHE A 35 -19.54 -5.21 10.10
CA PHE A 35 -19.58 -4.08 11.03
C PHE A 35 -19.83 -2.72 10.38
N VAL A 36 -19.66 -2.58 9.06
CA VAL A 36 -20.07 -1.35 8.37
C VAL A 36 -21.54 -1.51 7.98
N PRO A 37 -22.48 -0.93 8.74
CA PRO A 37 -23.86 -0.88 8.29
C PRO A 37 -23.88 -0.20 6.92
N THR A 38 -24.62 -0.76 5.97
CA THR A 38 -25.08 0.00 4.80
C THR A 38 -26.08 1.01 5.34
N THR A 39 -25.58 2.12 5.88
CA THR A 39 -26.35 3.32 6.13
C THR A 39 -26.81 3.79 4.76
N ASP A 40 -27.98 3.31 4.34
CA ASP A 40 -28.76 3.88 3.25
C ASP A 40 -29.24 5.27 3.72
N ASN A 41 -28.29 6.18 3.87
CA ASN A 41 -28.55 7.58 4.17
C ASN A 41 -29.10 8.20 2.88
N PHE A 42 -30.41 8.00 2.68
CA PHE A 42 -31.27 8.68 1.68
C PHE A 42 -31.31 10.22 1.84
N SER A 43 -30.49 10.78 2.72
CA SER A 43 -30.35 12.21 2.98
C SER A 43 -28.86 12.52 3.05
N GLY A 44 -28.38 13.41 2.18
CA GLY A 44 -26.96 13.73 1.95
C GLY A 44 -26.17 14.35 3.13
N GLY A 45 -26.21 13.70 4.29
CA GLY A 45 -25.34 13.96 5.42
C GLY A 45 -24.04 13.17 5.30
N VAL A 46 -22.93 13.80 5.65
CA VAL A 46 -21.61 13.16 5.72
C VAL A 46 -21.65 12.05 6.78
N ASP A 47 -21.47 10.80 6.37
CA ASP A 47 -21.41 9.65 7.30
C ASP A 47 -20.03 9.58 7.99
N VAL A 48 -19.81 10.52 8.90
CA VAL A 48 -18.56 10.65 9.66
C VAL A 48 -18.26 9.35 10.43
N PHE A 49 -19.29 8.66 10.94
CA PHE A 49 -19.10 7.44 11.69
C PHE A 49 -18.66 6.27 10.79
N GLY A 50 -19.29 6.11 9.63
CA GLY A 50 -18.87 5.14 8.62
C GLY A 50 -17.44 5.37 8.14
N ASP A 51 -17.06 6.64 7.91
CA ASP A 51 -15.71 6.98 7.44
C ASP A 51 -14.64 6.77 8.54
N LEU A 52 -14.96 7.01 9.81
CA LEU A 52 -14.07 6.67 10.93
C LEU A 52 -13.85 5.16 11.06
N ILE A 53 -14.90 4.36 10.87
CA ILE A 53 -14.78 2.89 10.89
C ILE A 53 -13.90 2.42 9.72
N LYS A 54 -14.12 2.92 8.50
CA LYS A 54 -13.28 2.59 7.35
C LYS A 54 -11.81 2.93 7.62
N LEU A 55 -11.54 4.10 8.16
CA LEU A 55 -10.18 4.52 8.50
C LEU A 55 -9.53 3.62 9.56
N SER A 56 -10.31 3.15 10.55
CA SER A 56 -9.82 2.19 11.55
C SER A 56 -9.51 0.81 10.95
N ILE A 57 -10.32 0.37 9.98
CA ILE A 57 -10.13 -0.89 9.25
C ILE A 57 -8.91 -0.80 8.33
N ASP A 58 -8.64 0.36 7.73
CA ASP A 58 -7.43 0.57 6.92
C ASP A 58 -6.13 0.48 7.75
N LEU A 59 -6.18 0.72 9.06
CA LEU A 59 -5.02 0.49 9.95
C LEU A 59 -4.63 -1.00 10.04
N ILE A 60 -5.54 -1.92 9.76
CA ILE A 60 -5.27 -3.38 9.76
C ILE A 60 -4.20 -3.71 8.70
N ASP A 61 -4.20 -3.03 7.56
CA ASP A 61 -3.21 -3.26 6.50
C ASP A 61 -1.79 -2.88 6.95
N TYR A 62 -1.66 -1.83 7.77
CA TYR A 62 -0.37 -1.44 8.34
C TYR A 62 0.13 -2.47 9.36
N VAL A 63 -0.76 -3.01 10.20
CA VAL A 63 -0.45 -4.13 11.09
C VAL A 63 -0.02 -5.35 10.28
N GLY A 64 -0.70 -5.62 9.16
CA GLY A 64 -0.34 -6.71 8.26
C GLY A 64 1.05 -6.58 7.65
N LYS A 65 1.38 -5.39 7.15
CA LYS A 65 2.73 -5.09 6.65
C LYS A 65 3.79 -5.28 7.74
N TYR A 66 3.49 -4.90 8.99
CA TYR A 66 4.37 -5.16 10.13
C TYR A 66 4.54 -6.66 10.42
N LEU A 67 3.47 -7.46 10.36
CA LEU A 67 3.55 -8.92 10.52
C LEU A 67 4.31 -9.62 9.39
N VAL A 68 4.17 -9.15 8.16
CA VAL A 68 4.98 -9.64 7.03
C VAL A 68 6.46 -9.34 7.27
N LEU A 69 6.77 -8.14 7.73
CA LEU A 69 8.14 -7.78 8.07
C LEU A 69 8.68 -8.62 9.22
N SER A 70 7.91 -8.91 10.27
CA SER A 70 8.39 -9.77 11.37
C SER A 70 8.65 -11.22 10.93
N SER A 71 7.91 -11.71 9.92
CA SER A 71 8.00 -13.08 9.40
C SER A 71 9.23 -13.36 8.52
N ILE A 72 9.91 -12.32 8.02
CA ILE A 72 11.08 -12.45 7.14
C ILE A 72 12.37 -12.14 7.92
N PRO A 73 13.20 -13.16 8.26
CA PRO A 73 14.54 -12.95 8.81
C PRO A 73 15.52 -12.54 7.69
N GLY A 74 16.42 -11.60 7.94
CA GLY A 74 17.46 -11.20 6.99
C GLY A 74 17.91 -9.74 7.08
N LYS A 75 18.89 -9.37 6.23
CA LYS A 75 19.38 -7.98 6.08
C LYS A 75 18.23 -7.05 5.66
N GLY A 76 18.21 -5.84 6.21
CA GLY A 76 17.11 -4.87 6.02
C GLY A 76 16.73 -4.61 4.56
N HIS A 77 17.71 -4.45 3.67
CA HIS A 77 17.48 -4.15 2.24
C HIS A 77 16.65 -5.23 1.53
N ALA A 78 17.08 -6.49 1.60
CA ALA A 78 16.39 -7.61 0.97
C ALA A 78 15.05 -7.92 1.65
N LYS A 79 14.98 -7.73 2.97
CA LYS A 79 13.77 -7.93 3.77
C LYS A 79 12.64 -6.98 3.36
N ILE A 80 12.95 -5.70 3.22
CA ILE A 80 11.95 -4.69 2.85
C ILE A 80 11.47 -4.90 1.41
N LEU A 81 12.39 -5.22 0.48
CA LEU A 81 12.03 -5.45 -0.91
C LEU A 81 11.17 -6.71 -1.08
N THR A 82 11.52 -7.82 -0.43
CA THR A 82 10.74 -9.07 -0.50
C THR A 82 9.35 -8.92 0.14
N ALA A 83 9.26 -8.24 1.28
CA ALA A 83 7.98 -7.91 1.92
C ALA A 83 7.13 -6.98 1.05
N GLY A 84 7.71 -5.90 0.52
CA GLY A 84 7.03 -4.89 -0.29
C GLY A 84 6.53 -5.44 -1.61
N VAL A 85 7.39 -6.16 -2.35
CA VAL A 85 7.01 -6.79 -3.62
C VAL A 85 6.01 -7.92 -3.40
N GLY A 86 6.15 -8.71 -2.33
CA GLY A 86 5.20 -9.78 -1.99
C GLY A 86 3.81 -9.24 -1.69
N TRP A 87 3.71 -8.20 -0.85
CA TRP A 87 2.44 -7.54 -0.53
C TRP A 87 1.82 -6.86 -1.76
N ALA A 88 2.58 -5.98 -2.42
CA ALA A 88 2.09 -5.21 -3.56
C ALA A 88 1.74 -6.10 -4.76
N GLY A 89 2.54 -7.15 -5.00
CA GLY A 89 2.29 -8.13 -6.05
C GLY A 89 1.01 -8.91 -5.81
N ALA A 90 0.79 -9.37 -4.57
CA ALA A 90 -0.44 -10.07 -4.19
C ALA A 90 -1.68 -9.19 -4.42
N GLU A 91 -1.60 -7.93 -3.99
CA GLU A 91 -2.68 -6.96 -4.17
C GLU A 91 -2.98 -6.70 -5.65
N VAL A 92 -1.96 -6.42 -6.48
CA VAL A 92 -2.16 -6.16 -7.91
C VAL A 92 -2.73 -7.39 -8.64
N ILE A 93 -2.26 -8.59 -8.30
CA ILE A 93 -2.76 -9.83 -8.89
C ILE A 93 -4.24 -10.05 -8.50
N LEU A 94 -4.60 -9.88 -7.23
CA LEU A 94 -5.97 -10.13 -6.80
C LEU A 94 -6.95 -9.06 -7.25
N THR A 95 -6.54 -7.80 -7.30
CA THR A 95 -7.46 -6.68 -7.56
C THR A 95 -7.51 -6.26 -9.02
N ARG A 96 -6.39 -6.33 -9.76
CA ARG A 96 -6.28 -5.72 -11.09
C ARG A 96 -6.05 -6.74 -12.19
N PHE A 97 -5.30 -7.80 -11.92
CA PHE A 97 -5.11 -8.86 -12.92
C PHE A 97 -6.42 -9.60 -13.22
N LEU A 98 -7.27 -9.85 -12.23
CA LEU A 98 -8.59 -10.43 -12.44
C LEU A 98 -9.51 -9.53 -13.27
N ASP A 99 -9.54 -8.23 -12.96
CA ASP A 99 -10.32 -7.22 -13.72
C ASP A 99 -9.85 -7.12 -15.18
N LEU A 100 -8.53 -7.12 -15.41
CA LEU A 100 -7.94 -7.07 -16.74
C LEU A 100 -8.18 -8.37 -17.52
N TRP A 101 -8.09 -9.53 -16.87
CA TRP A 101 -8.32 -10.84 -17.48
C TRP A 101 -9.77 -11.01 -17.95
N VAL A 102 -10.73 -10.66 -17.09
CA VAL A 102 -12.17 -10.77 -17.42
C VAL A 102 -12.57 -9.67 -18.41
N GLY A 103 -12.01 -8.46 -18.27
CA GLY A 103 -12.26 -7.34 -19.18
C GLY A 103 -11.74 -7.58 -20.60
N ALA A 104 -10.52 -8.12 -20.74
CA ALA A 104 -9.92 -8.38 -22.05
C ALA A 104 -10.60 -9.52 -22.84
N ARG A 105 -11.41 -10.37 -22.18
CA ARG A 105 -12.16 -11.45 -22.84
C ARG A 105 -13.42 -10.98 -23.58
N GLY A 106 -13.87 -9.75 -23.41
CA GLY A 106 -15.15 -9.29 -23.98
C GLY A 106 -15.29 -7.81 -24.31
N ALA A 107 -14.24 -7.00 -24.20
CA ALA A 107 -14.31 -5.56 -24.47
C ALA A 107 -13.29 -5.12 -25.53
N GLU A 108 -13.74 -4.21 -26.41
CA GLU A 108 -12.88 -3.42 -27.29
C GLU A 108 -11.91 -2.57 -26.47
N PHE A 109 -10.80 -2.13 -27.09
CA PHE A 109 -9.74 -1.38 -26.41
C PHE A 109 -10.26 -0.04 -25.84
N ASP A 110 -10.52 -0.02 -24.53
CA ASP A 110 -10.98 1.16 -23.80
C ASP A 110 -9.84 1.82 -22.99
N TRP A 111 -9.85 3.16 -22.98
CA TRP A 111 -8.99 4.03 -22.17
C TRP A 111 -9.06 3.69 -20.68
N LYS A 112 -10.16 3.10 -20.22
CA LYS A 112 -10.35 2.58 -18.86
C LYS A 112 -9.24 1.60 -18.44
N TYR A 113 -8.76 0.75 -19.35
CA TYR A 113 -7.74 -0.25 -19.04
C TYR A 113 -6.35 0.36 -18.90
N ILE A 114 -6.04 1.37 -19.71
CA ILE A 114 -4.79 2.15 -19.60
C ILE A 114 -4.74 2.86 -18.25
N GLN A 115 -5.83 3.52 -17.86
CA GLN A 115 -5.96 4.15 -16.54
C GLN A 115 -5.73 3.15 -15.40
N ASN A 116 -6.32 1.96 -15.52
CA ASN A 116 -6.18 0.91 -14.50
C ASN A 116 -4.73 0.40 -14.39
N SER A 117 -4.04 0.26 -15.53
CA SER A 117 -2.62 -0.13 -15.56
C SER A 117 -1.71 0.93 -14.94
N LEU A 118 -1.93 2.20 -15.25
CA LEU A 118 -1.18 3.31 -14.66
C LEU A 118 -1.40 3.40 -13.14
N ASP A 119 -2.65 3.33 -12.70
CA ASP A 119 -3.01 3.36 -11.27
C ASP A 119 -2.38 2.18 -10.51
N SER A 120 -2.35 0.98 -11.11
CA SER A 120 -1.71 -0.20 -10.52
C SER A 120 -0.22 -0.01 -10.27
N ASN A 121 0.51 0.61 -11.21
CA ASN A 121 1.95 0.87 -11.07
C ASN A 121 2.22 1.89 -9.95
N ILE A 122 1.39 2.93 -9.86
CA ILE A 122 1.48 3.94 -8.81
C ILE A 122 1.19 3.30 -7.44
N CYS A 123 0.14 2.48 -7.35
CA CYS A 123 -0.19 1.74 -6.12
C CYS A 123 0.91 0.77 -5.70
N LEU A 124 1.56 0.09 -6.64
CA LEU A 124 2.70 -0.78 -6.35
C LEU A 124 3.85 -0.01 -5.69
N MET A 125 4.24 1.13 -6.28
CA MET A 125 5.28 2.00 -5.71
C MET A 125 4.89 2.52 -4.33
N HIS A 126 3.61 2.89 -4.16
CA HIS A 126 3.07 3.32 -2.87
C HIS A 126 3.19 2.23 -1.80
N HIS A 127 2.83 0.98 -2.12
CA HIS A 127 2.93 -0.12 -1.16
C HIS A 127 4.37 -0.44 -0.76
N ILE A 128 5.31 -0.41 -1.70
CA ILE A 128 6.74 -0.57 -1.38
C ILE A 128 7.19 0.56 -0.45
N ALA A 129 6.83 1.81 -0.73
CA ALA A 129 7.14 2.95 0.13
C ALA A 129 6.51 2.79 1.53
N THR A 130 5.26 2.38 1.62
CA THR A 130 4.58 2.18 2.92
C THR A 130 5.21 1.05 3.72
N VAL A 131 5.61 -0.06 3.10
CA VAL A 131 6.35 -1.14 3.78
C VAL A 131 7.71 -0.63 4.29
N THR A 132 8.42 0.18 3.49
CA THR A 132 9.68 0.80 3.94
C THR A 132 9.46 1.75 5.13
N LEU A 133 8.38 2.53 5.15
CA LEU A 133 8.01 3.40 6.27
C LEU A 133 7.65 2.63 7.53
N VAL A 134 6.84 1.56 7.41
CA VAL A 134 6.49 0.68 8.54
C VAL A 134 7.74 0.02 9.12
N TRP A 135 8.68 -0.38 8.26
CA TRP A 135 9.96 -0.93 8.72
C TRP A 135 10.83 0.12 9.44
N LEU A 136 10.91 1.35 8.92
CA LEU A 136 11.61 2.45 9.57
C LEU A 136 10.99 2.81 10.92
N TRP A 137 9.66 2.80 11.02
CA TRP A 137 8.93 3.06 12.25
C TRP A 137 9.14 1.97 13.32
N SER A 138 9.20 0.71 12.90
CA SER A 138 9.47 -0.43 13.79
C SER A 138 10.90 -0.45 14.35
N ARG A 139 11.83 0.32 13.76
CA ARG A 139 13.24 0.31 14.16
C ARG A 139 13.50 1.28 15.31
N HIS A 140 14.16 0.79 16.35
CA HIS A 140 14.53 1.59 17.51
C HIS A 140 15.77 2.47 17.28
N ASP A 141 16.57 2.19 16.24
CA ASP A 141 17.83 2.91 15.93
C ASP A 141 17.62 4.16 15.06
N LEU A 142 16.38 4.58 14.82
CA LEU A 142 16.10 5.75 13.97
C LEU A 142 16.44 7.05 14.74
N ASN A 143 17.10 7.99 14.05
CA ASN A 143 17.35 9.32 14.60
C ASN A 143 16.06 9.94 15.17
N ARG A 144 16.16 10.50 16.38
CA ARG A 144 15.01 11.08 17.11
C ARG A 144 14.28 12.17 16.30
N SER A 145 14.98 12.85 15.38
CA SER A 145 14.41 13.84 14.46
C SER A 145 13.70 13.25 13.24
N ALA A 146 14.05 12.03 12.79
CA ALA A 146 13.43 11.39 11.63
C ALA A 146 12.15 10.61 12.01
N PHE A 147 12.05 10.15 13.26
CA PHE A 147 10.86 9.47 13.78
C PHE A 147 9.54 10.23 13.57
N PRO A 148 9.40 11.53 13.94
CA PRO A 148 8.14 12.25 13.73
C PRO A 148 7.79 12.39 12.24
N ILE A 149 8.79 12.49 11.36
CA ILE A 149 8.58 12.58 9.91
C ILE A 149 8.00 11.26 9.39
N VAL A 150 8.51 10.11 9.84
CA VAL A 150 7.99 8.79 9.45
C VAL A 150 6.54 8.62 9.93
N VAL A 151 6.22 9.00 11.17
CA VAL A 151 4.86 8.93 11.71
C VAL A 151 3.92 9.86 10.93
N MET A 152 4.35 11.07 10.60
CA MET A 152 3.57 12.01 9.78
C MET A 152 3.29 11.44 8.38
N LEU A 153 4.28 10.83 7.73
CA LEU A 153 4.10 10.20 6.41
C LEU A 153 3.17 8.98 6.47
N LEU A 154 3.30 8.13 7.49
CA LEU A 154 2.39 6.99 7.69
C LEU A 154 0.95 7.47 7.89
N SER A 155 0.76 8.51 8.71
CA SER A 155 -0.55 9.12 8.90
C SER A 155 -1.10 9.70 7.61
N ALA A 156 -0.29 10.42 6.82
CA ALA A 156 -0.70 10.93 5.52
C ALA A 156 -1.10 9.80 4.54
N CYS A 157 -0.41 8.66 4.58
CA CYS A 157 -0.79 7.49 3.78
C CYS A 157 -2.12 6.87 4.25
N ALA A 158 -2.43 6.90 5.54
CA ALA A 158 -3.70 6.38 6.07
C ALA A 158 -4.89 7.26 5.66
N TYR A 159 -4.72 8.58 5.65
CA TYR A 159 -5.75 9.52 5.20
C TYR A 159 -5.88 9.62 3.68
N LYS A 160 -5.00 8.97 2.91
CA LYS A 160 -5.02 9.00 1.44
C LYS A 160 -6.40 8.63 0.90
N GLN A 161 -6.94 7.48 1.30
CA GLN A 161 -8.20 6.97 0.74
C GLN A 161 -9.35 7.94 0.95
N PHE A 162 -9.47 8.49 2.16
CA PHE A 162 -10.44 9.53 2.49
C PHE A 162 -10.28 10.79 1.62
N LEU A 163 -9.05 11.24 1.39
CA LEU A 163 -8.77 12.39 0.52
C LEU A 163 -9.22 12.12 -0.93
N PHE A 164 -8.96 10.92 -1.45
CA PHE A 164 -9.39 10.53 -2.81
C PHE A 164 -10.91 10.52 -2.96
N ASP A 165 -11.64 9.98 -1.97
CA ASP A 165 -13.10 9.99 -1.96
C ASP A 165 -13.64 11.43 -1.89
N PHE A 166 -12.98 12.31 -1.12
CA PHE A 166 -13.33 13.72 -1.06
C PHE A 166 -13.11 14.44 -2.40
N LEU A 167 -11.95 14.26 -3.05
CA LEU A 167 -11.65 14.85 -4.35
C LEU A 167 -12.62 14.39 -5.45
N TYR A 168 -13.00 13.12 -5.42
CA TYR A 168 -13.94 12.57 -6.40
C TYR A 168 -15.35 13.11 -6.19
N ASN A 169 -15.88 13.05 -4.96
CA ASN A 169 -17.28 13.37 -4.69
C ASN A 169 -17.57 14.88 -4.61
N TYR A 170 -16.68 15.67 -3.99
CA TYR A 170 -16.93 17.10 -3.76
C TYR A 170 -16.40 17.98 -4.88
N LEU A 171 -15.24 17.64 -5.46
CA LEU A 171 -14.63 18.43 -6.53
C LEU A 171 -14.91 17.88 -7.94
N ASN A 172 -15.63 16.75 -8.05
CA ASN A 172 -15.96 16.08 -9.31
C ASN A 172 -14.71 15.84 -10.20
N PHE A 173 -13.60 15.47 -9.59
CA PHE A 173 -12.36 15.24 -10.34
C PHE A 173 -12.52 14.07 -11.30
N THR A 174 -12.16 14.29 -12.57
CA THR A 174 -12.07 13.22 -13.56
C THR A 174 -11.00 12.20 -13.14
N ARG A 175 -11.19 10.93 -13.51
CA ARG A 175 -10.27 9.83 -13.20
C ARG A 175 -8.80 10.11 -13.57
N TRP A 176 -8.55 10.85 -14.65
CA TRP A 176 -7.20 11.31 -15.04
C TRP A 176 -6.54 12.22 -14.01
N ASN A 177 -7.31 13.17 -13.45
CA ASN A 177 -6.80 14.10 -12.44
C ASN A 177 -6.51 13.35 -11.14
N LEU A 178 -7.35 12.38 -10.76
CA LEU A 178 -7.10 11.53 -9.61
C LEU A 178 -5.80 10.72 -9.76
N ILE A 179 -5.56 10.11 -10.92
CA ILE A 179 -4.32 9.35 -11.18
C ILE A 179 -3.10 10.28 -11.06
N LEU A 180 -3.16 11.51 -11.60
CA LEU A 180 -2.08 12.49 -11.48
C LEU A 180 -1.81 12.88 -10.02
N VAL A 181 -2.85 13.18 -9.25
CA VAL A 181 -2.71 13.50 -7.82
C VAL A 181 -2.12 12.30 -7.05
N ASN A 182 -2.55 11.08 -7.37
CA ASN A 182 -2.01 9.85 -6.79
C ASN A 182 -0.53 9.64 -7.11
N ALA A 183 -0.14 9.90 -8.36
CA ALA A 183 1.24 9.83 -8.80
C ALA A 183 2.11 10.85 -8.02
N VAL A 184 1.70 12.11 -7.96
CA VAL A 184 2.43 13.17 -7.24
C VAL A 184 2.57 12.84 -5.76
N PHE A 185 1.46 12.48 -5.10
CA PHE A 185 1.47 12.09 -3.69
C PHE A 185 2.42 10.92 -3.43
N THR A 186 2.33 9.86 -4.25
CA THR A 186 3.16 8.67 -4.11
C THR A 186 4.64 8.96 -4.37
N SER A 187 4.95 9.79 -5.37
CA SER A 187 6.32 10.22 -5.66
C SER A 187 6.91 11.02 -4.50
N VAL A 188 6.16 11.95 -3.90
CA VAL A 188 6.64 12.72 -2.74
C VAL A 188 6.94 11.79 -1.56
N VAL A 189 5.99 10.90 -1.21
CA VAL A 189 6.19 9.92 -0.12
C VAL A 189 7.40 9.02 -0.41
N GLY A 190 7.53 8.52 -1.64
CA GLY A 190 8.64 7.67 -2.05
C GLY A 190 10.00 8.35 -1.96
N ILE A 191 10.11 9.59 -2.45
CA ILE A 191 11.36 10.37 -2.42
C ILE A 191 11.77 10.70 -0.98
N VAL A 192 10.84 11.13 -0.13
CA VAL A 192 11.16 11.45 1.27
C VAL A 192 11.58 10.19 2.03
N THR A 193 10.87 9.07 1.80
CA THR A 193 11.20 7.80 2.44
C THR A 193 12.57 7.28 2.01
N LEU A 194 12.90 7.38 0.71
CA LEU A 194 14.20 7.02 0.17
C LEU A 194 15.33 7.88 0.76
N ASN A 195 15.11 9.18 0.91
CA ASN A 195 16.09 10.07 1.54
C ASN A 195 16.38 9.67 2.99
N ILE A 196 15.34 9.42 3.79
CA ILE A 196 15.48 8.96 5.19
C ILE A 196 16.23 7.62 5.23
N TYR A 197 15.86 6.69 4.35
CA TYR A 197 16.48 5.38 4.26
C TYR A 197 17.97 5.46 3.87
N SER A 198 18.30 6.28 2.88
CA SER A 198 19.70 6.46 2.43
C SER A 198 20.58 7.10 3.49
N ASN A 199 20.05 8.06 4.25
CA ASN A 199 20.77 8.68 5.37
C ASN A 199 21.04 7.66 6.49
N MET A 200 20.05 6.81 6.81
CA MET A 200 20.24 5.70 7.74
C MET A 200 21.28 4.69 7.25
N ALA A 201 21.26 4.32 5.97
CA ALA A 201 22.22 3.38 5.39
C ALA A 201 23.66 3.91 5.48
N LYS A 202 23.87 5.21 5.23
CA LYS A 202 25.17 5.89 5.38
C LYS A 202 25.69 5.84 6.82
N VAL A 203 24.83 6.11 7.80
CA VAL A 203 25.20 6.09 9.23
C VAL A 203 25.64 4.70 9.69
N ILE A 204 25.04 3.64 9.14
CA ILE A 204 25.35 2.25 9.52
C ILE A 204 26.63 1.73 8.82
N GLY A 205 27.24 2.49 7.90
CA GLY A 205 28.48 2.10 7.22
C GLY A 205 28.30 0.98 6.20
N LEU A 206 27.09 0.82 5.64
CA LEU A 206 26.77 -0.16 4.61
C LEU A 206 27.16 0.40 3.23
N PHE A 207 28.46 0.40 2.93
CA PHE A 207 29.01 0.46 1.57
C PHE A 207 29.89 -0.76 1.33
#